data_AF-A0ABD5T674-F1
#
_entry.id   AF-A0ABD5T674-F1
#
_cell.length_a   1.000
_cell.length_b   1.000
_cell.length_c   1.000
_cell.angle_alpha   90.00
_cell.angle_beta   90.00
_cell.angle_gamma   90.00
#
_symmetry.space_group_name_H-M   'P 1'
#
loop_
_entity.id
_entity.type
_entity.pdbx_description
1 polymer ?
#
loop_
_entity_poly.entity_id
_entity_poly.type
_entity_poly.pdbx_seq_one_letter_code
_entity_poly.pdbx_strand_id
1 'polypeptide(L)'
;GTTEEIRARHVVNATGAWAGNVGEMAGVDVEVRPSKGVMTVMNTRQVDTVINRCRPKGDADIIVPHETACILGTTDEEVDDPEDYPEEDWEVDLMIETLSELVPALEDARTLRSFWGVRPLYEPPGTGTEDPTDITRDYFLLDHGDRDDLPGMTTIVGGKLTTYRMMAESISDHVCDALGHEAVCDTADAPLPGSESPARMSDLMDEFGLRSPVARRSGQRLGSRADDVLSGV
;
A
#
# COMPACT_ATOMS: atom_id res chain seq x y z
N GLY A 1 -16.86 -13.62 -18.77
CA GLY A 1 -17.48 -12.76 -17.75
C GLY A 1 -18.76 -12.18 -18.30
N THR A 2 -19.59 -11.59 -17.43
CA THR A 2 -20.66 -10.67 -17.84
C THR A 2 -20.06 -9.30 -18.15
N THR A 3 -20.67 -8.58 -19.08
CA THR A 3 -20.28 -7.21 -19.44
C THR A 3 -21.37 -6.26 -18.99
N GLU A 4 -20.99 -5.18 -18.34
CA GLU A 4 -21.90 -4.12 -17.86
C GLU A 4 -21.41 -2.75 -18.33
N GLU A 5 -22.35 -1.84 -18.53
CA GLU A 5 -22.08 -0.46 -18.95
C GLU A 5 -22.47 0.50 -17.83
N ILE A 6 -21.51 1.30 -17.35
CA ILE A 6 -21.72 2.30 -16.30
C ILE A 6 -21.44 3.68 -16.88
N ARG A 7 -22.36 4.62 -16.68
CA ARG A 7 -22.18 6.03 -17.08
C ARG A 7 -21.86 6.87 -15.85
N ALA A 8 -20.77 7.64 -15.92
CA ALA A 8 -20.34 8.57 -14.88
C ALA A 8 -20.12 9.97 -15.48
N ARG A 9 -20.19 11.01 -14.65
CA ARG A 9 -19.86 12.40 -15.06
C ARG A 9 -18.36 12.66 -15.05
N HIS A 10 -17.65 11.97 -14.18
CA HIS A 10 -16.21 12.04 -14.00
C HIS A 10 -15.67 10.66 -13.68
N VAL A 11 -14.49 10.32 -14.20
CA VAL A 11 -13.80 9.05 -13.96
C VAL A 11 -12.44 9.32 -13.33
N VAL A 12 -12.18 8.69 -12.20
CA VAL A 12 -10.85 8.72 -11.56
C VAL A 12 -10.13 7.42 -11.85
N ASN A 13 -9.00 7.50 -12.54
CA ASN A 13 -8.07 6.39 -12.71
C ASN A 13 -7.12 6.34 -11.51
N ALA A 14 -7.39 5.42 -10.57
CA ALA A 14 -6.59 5.18 -9.37
C ALA A 14 -6.08 3.72 -9.33
N THR A 15 -5.71 3.17 -10.49
CA THR A 15 -5.37 1.74 -10.65
C THR A 15 -3.91 1.41 -10.35
N GLY A 16 -3.16 2.33 -9.73
CA GLY A 16 -1.79 2.06 -9.29
C GLY A 16 -0.89 1.68 -10.45
N ALA A 17 -0.30 0.47 -10.41
CA ALA A 17 0.68 0.04 -11.41
C ALA A 17 0.07 -0.11 -12.82
N TRP A 18 -1.25 -0.25 -12.90
CA TRP A 18 -2.01 -0.32 -14.15
C TRP A 18 -2.51 1.04 -14.66
N ALA A 19 -2.12 2.16 -14.04
CA ALA A 19 -2.64 3.46 -14.43
C ALA A 19 -2.26 3.84 -15.87
N GLY A 20 -1.08 3.42 -16.32
CA GLY A 20 -0.65 3.49 -17.73
C GLY A 20 -1.59 2.72 -18.65
N ASN A 21 -1.84 1.44 -18.39
CA ASN A 21 -2.72 0.60 -19.20
C ASN A 21 -4.16 1.16 -19.29
N VAL A 22 -4.69 1.68 -18.18
CA VAL A 22 -6.02 2.29 -18.16
C VAL A 22 -6.04 3.64 -18.91
N GLY A 23 -4.96 4.42 -18.82
CA GLY A 23 -4.77 5.62 -19.62
C GLY A 23 -4.80 5.32 -21.12
N GLU A 24 -4.06 4.30 -21.57
CA GLU A 24 -4.03 3.87 -22.96
C GLU A 24 -5.42 3.49 -23.51
N MET A 25 -6.25 2.82 -22.69
CA MET A 25 -7.63 2.50 -23.08
C MET A 25 -8.48 3.75 -23.33
N ALA A 26 -8.14 4.87 -22.67
CA ALA A 26 -8.78 6.18 -22.87
C ALA A 26 -8.04 7.06 -23.91
N GLY A 27 -6.93 6.58 -24.48
CA GLY A 27 -6.12 7.32 -25.46
C GLY A 27 -5.20 8.39 -24.87
N VAL A 28 -4.91 8.32 -23.56
CA VAL A 28 -3.99 9.23 -22.87
C VAL A 28 -2.76 8.50 -22.36
N ASP A 29 -1.61 9.18 -22.35
CA ASP A 29 -0.35 8.60 -21.91
C ASP A 29 -0.11 8.87 -20.41
N VAL A 30 0.16 7.83 -19.63
CA VAL A 30 0.51 7.93 -18.20
C VAL A 30 1.74 7.06 -17.95
N GLU A 31 2.92 7.68 -17.90
CA GLU A 31 4.21 7.02 -17.68
C GLU A 31 4.35 6.47 -16.25
N VAL A 32 3.88 5.24 -16.04
CA VAL A 32 4.11 4.47 -14.82
C VAL A 32 5.19 3.43 -15.06
N ARG A 33 6.23 3.44 -14.24
CA ARG A 33 7.25 2.38 -14.17
C ARG A 33 6.94 1.45 -13.00
N PRO A 34 6.56 0.20 -13.25
CA PRO A 34 6.33 -0.75 -12.18
C PRO A 34 7.66 -1.22 -11.60
N SER A 35 7.80 -1.17 -10.28
CA SER A 35 8.96 -1.73 -9.57
C SER A 35 8.50 -2.75 -8.53
N LYS A 36 8.94 -4.00 -8.66
CA LYS A 36 8.67 -5.04 -7.68
C LYS A 36 9.60 -4.90 -6.48
N GLY A 37 9.12 -5.36 -5.33
CA GLY A 37 9.97 -5.53 -4.16
C GLY A 37 9.50 -6.67 -3.27
N VAL A 38 10.44 -7.49 -2.82
CA VAL A 38 10.18 -8.61 -1.92
C VAL A 38 10.09 -8.19 -0.46
N MET A 39 9.19 -8.82 0.28
CA MET A 39 9.20 -8.85 1.73
C MET A 39 9.22 -10.32 2.20
N THR A 40 10.11 -10.63 3.13
CA THR A 40 10.37 -12.02 3.59
C THR A 40 9.95 -12.19 5.04
N VAL A 41 9.10 -13.17 5.33
CA VAL A 41 8.62 -13.49 6.67
C VAL A 41 9.42 -14.64 7.27
N MET A 42 10.05 -14.40 8.42
CA MET A 42 10.88 -15.38 9.12
C MET A 42 10.08 -16.25 10.10
N ASN A 43 10.59 -17.44 10.41
CA ASN A 43 9.93 -18.41 11.31
C ASN A 43 9.97 -18.03 12.80
N THR A 44 10.86 -17.12 13.17
CA THR A 44 11.04 -16.63 14.53
C THR A 44 11.10 -15.11 14.52
N ARG A 45 10.94 -14.52 15.71
CA ARG A 45 11.12 -13.09 15.95
C ARG A 45 12.52 -12.85 16.49
N GLN A 46 13.44 -12.45 15.60
CA GLN A 46 14.84 -12.20 15.95
C GLN A 46 15.03 -10.89 16.72
N VAL A 47 14.12 -9.94 16.53
CA VAL A 47 14.18 -8.61 17.17
C VAL A 47 12.85 -8.24 17.80
N ASP A 48 12.88 -7.47 18.89
CA ASP A 48 11.66 -6.98 19.54
C ASP A 48 11.27 -5.56 19.13
N THR A 49 12.18 -4.84 18.46
CA THR A 49 11.97 -3.50 17.92
C THR A 49 12.28 -3.47 16.42
N VAL A 50 11.73 -2.48 15.72
CA VAL A 50 12.11 -2.21 14.33
C VAL A 50 13.59 -1.86 14.27
N ILE A 51 14.30 -2.45 13.33
CA ILE A 51 15.69 -2.09 12.99
C ILE A 51 15.70 -1.59 11.55
N ASN A 52 16.33 -0.43 11.34
CA ASN A 52 16.57 0.12 10.02
C ASN A 52 18.06 0.41 9.84
N ARG A 53 18.59 0.24 8.63
CA ARG A 53 20.00 0.49 8.32
C ARG A 53 20.41 1.97 8.39
N CYS A 54 19.45 2.89 8.47
CA CYS A 54 19.64 4.34 8.58
C CYS A 54 20.59 4.90 7.50
N ARG A 55 20.48 4.36 6.28
CA ARG A 55 21.19 4.83 5.08
C ARG A 55 20.19 5.43 4.09
N PRO A 56 20.64 6.14 3.03
CA PRO A 56 19.77 6.43 1.89
C PRO A 56 19.06 5.17 1.42
N LYS A 57 17.83 5.33 0.92
CA LYS A 57 16.97 4.23 0.44
C LYS A 57 17.76 3.23 -0.40
N GLY A 58 17.52 1.94 -0.17
CA GLY A 58 18.03 0.86 -0.98
C GLY A 58 17.50 -0.48 -0.51
N ASP A 59 18.15 -1.54 -0.96
CA ASP A 59 17.68 -2.88 -0.66
C ASP A 59 17.94 -3.30 0.79
N ALA A 60 17.06 -4.15 1.31
CA ALA A 60 17.24 -4.81 2.59
C ALA A 60 17.52 -3.82 3.74
N ASP A 61 16.68 -2.78 3.85
CA ASP A 61 16.89 -1.69 4.79
C ASP A 61 16.21 -1.88 6.15
N ILE A 62 15.23 -2.79 6.29
CA ILE A 62 14.39 -2.86 7.49
C ILE A 62 14.09 -4.29 7.95
N ILE A 63 14.09 -4.48 9.27
CA ILE A 63 13.55 -5.64 9.98
C ILE A 63 12.39 -5.16 10.84
N VAL A 64 11.19 -5.68 10.60
CA VAL A 64 9.98 -5.32 11.33
C VAL A 64 9.51 -6.51 12.16
N PRO A 65 9.51 -6.44 13.49
CA PRO A 65 8.87 -7.47 14.30
C PRO A 65 7.36 -7.47 14.10
N HIS A 66 6.79 -8.64 13.86
CA HIS A 66 5.35 -8.82 13.69
C HIS A 66 4.88 -10.10 14.38
N GLU A 67 4.15 -9.94 15.49
CA GLU A 67 3.70 -11.05 16.34
C GLU A 67 4.87 -11.93 16.80
N THR A 68 4.96 -13.16 16.28
CA THR A 68 6.00 -14.16 16.60
C THR A 68 7.05 -14.30 15.50
N ALA A 69 6.98 -13.46 14.46
CA ALA A 69 7.87 -13.46 13.30
C ALA A 69 8.58 -12.10 13.17
N CYS A 70 9.55 -12.04 12.27
CA CYS A 70 10.04 -10.80 11.69
C CYS A 70 9.74 -10.77 10.19
N ILE A 71 9.49 -9.57 9.69
CA ILE A 71 9.36 -9.29 8.26
C ILE A 71 10.60 -8.49 7.85
N LEU A 72 11.33 -9.01 6.87
CA LEU A 72 12.48 -8.36 6.26
C LEU A 72 11.97 -7.61 5.02
N GLY A 73 12.42 -6.38 4.80
CA GLY A 73 12.11 -5.63 3.58
C GLY A 73 13.21 -4.65 3.19
N THR A 74 13.29 -4.22 1.93
CA THR A 74 12.70 -4.79 0.71
C THR A 74 13.72 -4.64 -0.41
N THR A 75 13.51 -5.31 -1.56
CA THR A 75 14.19 -5.00 -2.82
C THR A 75 13.45 -3.92 -3.64
N ASP A 76 14.10 -3.43 -4.69
CA ASP A 76 13.57 -2.51 -5.70
C ASP A 76 14.06 -2.89 -7.12
N GLU A 77 13.25 -3.63 -7.87
CA GLU A 77 13.59 -4.11 -9.22
C GLU A 77 12.52 -3.69 -10.23
N GLU A 78 12.91 -3.03 -11.32
CA GLU A 78 11.97 -2.64 -12.39
C GLU A 78 11.43 -3.89 -13.10
N VAL A 79 10.14 -3.87 -13.44
CA VAL A 79 9.46 -4.95 -14.18
C VAL A 79 8.61 -4.38 -15.29
N ASP A 80 8.47 -5.12 -16.39
CA ASP A 80 7.68 -4.70 -17.54
C ASP A 80 6.17 -4.80 -17.29
N ASP A 81 5.74 -5.85 -16.58
CA ASP A 81 4.32 -6.15 -16.33
C ASP A 81 4.04 -6.26 -14.82
N PRO A 82 3.12 -5.45 -14.25
CA PRO A 82 2.76 -5.53 -12.85
C PRO A 82 1.89 -6.75 -12.47
N GLU A 83 1.39 -7.52 -13.44
CA GLU A 83 0.64 -8.76 -13.23
C GLU A 83 1.51 -10.02 -13.38
N ASP A 84 2.51 -9.98 -14.28
CA ASP A 84 3.41 -11.11 -14.57
C ASP A 84 4.88 -10.72 -14.43
N TYR A 85 5.45 -11.00 -13.26
CA TYR A 85 6.84 -10.73 -12.94
C TYR A 85 7.48 -11.92 -12.22
N PRO A 86 8.81 -12.11 -12.34
CA PRO A 86 9.49 -13.23 -11.70
C PRO A 86 9.60 -13.01 -10.19
N GLU A 87 9.24 -14.03 -9.42
CA GLU A 87 9.49 -14.12 -7.98
C GLU A 87 10.76 -14.95 -7.77
N GLU A 88 11.86 -14.30 -7.41
CA GLU A 88 13.18 -14.93 -7.47
C GLU A 88 13.83 -15.11 -6.09
N ASP A 89 14.45 -16.27 -5.88
CA ASP A 89 15.08 -16.64 -4.61
C ASP A 89 16.27 -15.73 -4.25
N TRP A 90 16.97 -15.16 -5.25
CA TRP A 90 18.12 -14.29 -5.01
C TRP A 90 17.74 -13.03 -4.23
N GLU A 91 16.52 -12.50 -4.41
CA GLU A 91 16.03 -11.34 -3.66
C GLU A 91 15.86 -11.69 -2.17
N VAL A 92 15.40 -12.91 -1.88
CA VAL A 92 15.26 -13.43 -0.52
C VAL A 92 16.63 -13.67 0.11
N ASP A 93 17.57 -14.23 -0.64
CA ASP A 93 18.95 -14.45 -0.19
C ASP A 93 19.64 -13.11 0.12
N LEU A 94 19.51 -12.11 -0.76
CA LEU A 94 20.03 -10.76 -0.56
C LEU A 94 19.50 -10.13 0.74
N MET A 95 18.20 -10.28 0.99
CA MET A 95 17.55 -9.79 2.21
C MET A 95 18.18 -10.41 3.47
N ILE A 96 18.41 -11.72 3.48
CA ILE A 96 18.97 -12.44 4.62
C ILE A 96 20.45 -12.09 4.79
N GLU A 97 21.26 -12.18 3.73
CA GLU A 97 22.69 -11.89 3.75
C GLU A 97 22.94 -10.47 4.29
N THR A 98 22.24 -9.49 3.72
CA THR A 98 22.46 -8.08 4.03
C THR A 98 22.02 -7.71 5.44
N LEU A 99 20.86 -8.20 5.90
CA LEU A 99 20.35 -7.86 7.23
C LEU A 99 21.02 -8.67 8.34
N SER A 100 21.63 -9.81 8.02
CA SER A 100 22.42 -10.60 8.98
C SER A 100 23.66 -9.85 9.46
N GLU A 101 24.20 -8.91 8.67
CA GLU A 101 25.26 -8.00 9.11
C GLU A 101 24.86 -7.18 10.36
N LEU A 102 23.57 -6.83 10.48
CA LEU A 102 23.03 -6.13 11.64
C LEU A 102 22.52 -7.07 12.71
N VAL A 103 21.91 -8.19 12.30
CA VAL A 103 21.26 -9.16 13.18
C VAL A 103 21.71 -10.58 12.80
N PRO A 104 22.84 -11.07 13.35
CA PRO A 104 23.41 -12.36 12.95
C PRO A 104 22.47 -13.57 13.15
N ALA A 105 21.48 -13.46 14.04
CA ALA A 105 20.48 -14.50 14.26
C ALA A 105 19.57 -14.77 13.03
N LEU A 106 19.64 -13.94 11.98
CA LEU A 106 18.95 -14.16 10.72
C LEU A 106 19.57 -15.28 9.87
N GLU A 107 20.88 -15.54 9.99
CA GLU A 107 21.58 -16.58 9.21
C GLU A 107 21.02 -17.98 9.49
N ASP A 108 20.68 -18.25 10.74
CA ASP A 108 20.11 -19.54 11.19
C ASP A 108 18.58 -19.61 11.05
N ALA A 109 17.95 -18.51 10.64
CA ALA A 109 16.50 -18.42 10.59
C ALA A 109 15.94 -18.97 9.28
N ARG A 110 14.72 -19.52 9.35
CA ARG A 110 14.05 -20.11 8.19
C ARG A 110 12.99 -19.15 7.66
N THR A 111 13.01 -18.90 6.36
CA THR A 111 11.91 -18.23 5.65
C THR A 111 10.63 -19.07 5.71
N LEU A 112 9.52 -18.47 6.12
CA LEU A 112 8.18 -19.07 6.07
C LEU A 112 7.48 -18.80 4.74
N ARG A 113 7.61 -17.56 4.27
CA ARG A 113 6.96 -17.05 3.07
C ARG A 113 7.66 -15.78 2.63
N SER A 114 7.71 -15.57 1.33
CA SER A 114 7.99 -14.27 0.72
C SER A 114 6.79 -13.79 -0.07
N PHE A 115 6.67 -12.49 -0.25
CA PHE A 115 5.66 -11.88 -1.11
C PHE A 115 6.24 -10.65 -1.78
N TRP A 116 5.84 -10.45 -3.03
CA TRP A 116 6.24 -9.33 -3.85
C TRP A 116 5.06 -8.37 -4.00
N GLY A 117 5.37 -7.09 -4.03
CA GLY A 117 4.42 -6.05 -4.38
C GLY A 117 5.03 -5.12 -5.41
N VAL A 118 4.19 -4.65 -6.34
CA VAL A 118 4.62 -3.74 -7.40
C VAL A 118 4.24 -2.30 -7.04
N ARG A 119 5.22 -1.41 -7.10
CA ARG A 119 5.11 0.01 -6.82
C ARG A 119 4.85 0.76 -8.13
N PRO A 120 3.82 1.62 -8.20
CA PRO A 120 3.58 2.46 -9.36
C PRO A 120 4.45 3.71 -9.28
N LEU A 121 5.68 3.63 -9.76
CA LEU A 121 6.57 4.79 -9.79
C LEU A 121 6.17 5.68 -10.97
N TYR A 122 5.68 6.87 -10.68
CA TYR A 122 5.34 7.84 -11.73
C TYR A 122 6.54 8.73 -12.02
N GLU A 123 6.88 8.83 -13.30
CA GLU A 123 7.90 9.75 -13.77
C GLU A 123 7.24 10.89 -14.57
N PRO A 124 7.35 12.15 -14.13
CA PRO A 124 6.88 13.26 -14.94
C PRO A 124 7.64 13.32 -16.28
N PRO A 125 6.95 13.53 -17.41
CA PRO A 125 7.58 13.60 -18.72
C PRO A 125 8.77 14.58 -18.76
N GLY A 126 9.90 14.10 -19.27
CA GLY A 126 11.12 14.91 -19.44
C GLY A 126 12.07 14.94 -18.23
N THR A 127 11.83 14.15 -17.18
CA THR A 127 12.75 14.03 -16.03
C THR A 127 13.84 12.97 -16.20
N GLY A 128 13.59 11.86 -16.92
CA GLY A 128 14.63 10.96 -17.46
C GLY A 128 15.58 10.36 -16.42
N THR A 129 15.02 9.81 -15.34
CA THR A 129 15.72 9.15 -14.24
C THR A 129 16.14 7.74 -14.66
N GLU A 130 17.45 7.44 -14.52
CA GLU A 130 18.02 6.14 -14.86
C GLU A 130 17.87 5.11 -13.72
N ASP A 131 17.75 5.56 -12.47
CA ASP A 131 17.59 4.70 -11.28
C ASP A 131 16.13 4.76 -10.77
N PRO A 132 15.37 3.64 -10.79
CA PRO A 132 13.99 3.58 -10.29
C PRO A 132 13.87 4.00 -8.82
N THR A 133 14.90 3.72 -8.01
CA THR A 133 14.89 4.12 -6.61
C THR A 133 14.79 5.64 -6.48
N ASP A 134 15.35 6.41 -7.43
CA ASP A 134 15.43 7.87 -7.44
C ASP A 134 14.15 8.61 -7.84
N ILE A 135 13.16 7.89 -8.39
CA ILE A 135 11.85 8.47 -8.72
C ILE A 135 11.18 9.01 -7.44
N THR A 136 10.61 10.22 -7.52
CA THR A 136 9.97 10.88 -6.38
C THR A 136 8.79 10.04 -5.88
N ARG A 137 8.69 9.86 -4.56
CA ARG A 137 7.58 9.10 -3.94
C ARG A 137 6.40 9.99 -3.54
N ASP A 138 6.29 11.15 -4.18
CA ASP A 138 5.11 12.01 -4.07
C ASP A 138 3.96 11.40 -4.88
N TYR A 139 2.77 11.97 -4.74
CA TYR A 139 1.64 11.62 -5.57
C TYR A 139 1.35 12.74 -6.56
N PHE A 140 0.80 12.38 -7.70
CA PHE A 140 0.49 13.30 -8.78
C PHE A 140 -0.97 13.15 -9.17
N LEU A 141 -1.63 14.29 -9.33
CA LEU A 141 -2.97 14.41 -9.89
C LEU A 141 -2.83 14.94 -11.31
N LEU A 142 -3.26 14.15 -12.29
CA LEU A 142 -3.21 14.47 -13.71
C LEU A 142 -4.63 14.74 -14.19
N ASP A 143 -5.00 16.02 -14.32
CA ASP A 143 -6.24 16.40 -14.98
C ASP A 143 -6.07 16.28 -16.50
N HIS A 144 -6.75 15.31 -17.09
CA HIS A 144 -6.65 15.04 -18.52
C HIS A 144 -7.45 16.04 -19.36
N GLY A 145 -8.37 16.82 -18.78
CA GLY A 145 -9.02 17.93 -19.46
C GLY A 145 -8.02 19.02 -19.82
N ASP A 146 -7.15 19.39 -18.87
CA ASP A 146 -6.12 20.40 -19.06
C ASP A 146 -4.90 19.85 -19.82
N ARG A 147 -4.47 18.63 -19.51
CA ARG A 147 -3.24 18.03 -20.06
C ARG A 147 -3.44 17.45 -21.46
N ASP A 148 -4.57 16.79 -21.69
CA ASP A 148 -4.75 15.85 -22.81
C ASP A 148 -6.04 16.13 -23.63
N ASP A 149 -6.76 17.24 -23.39
CA ASP A 149 -8.05 17.59 -24.02
C ASP A 149 -9.15 16.52 -23.82
N LEU A 150 -9.09 15.81 -22.68
CA LEU A 150 -10.05 14.77 -22.28
C LEU A 150 -10.77 15.16 -20.96
N PRO A 151 -11.78 16.04 -21.02
CA PRO A 151 -12.50 16.48 -19.84
C PRO A 151 -13.30 15.34 -19.20
N GLY A 152 -13.41 15.36 -17.87
CA GLY A 152 -14.14 14.34 -17.12
C GLY A 152 -13.31 13.11 -16.76
N MET A 153 -11.99 13.16 -16.92
CA MET A 153 -11.08 12.10 -16.47
C MET A 153 -9.89 12.70 -15.73
N THR A 154 -9.55 12.09 -14.58
CA THR A 154 -8.35 12.44 -13.81
C THR A 154 -7.62 11.16 -13.43
N THR A 155 -6.30 11.14 -13.54
CA THR A 155 -5.46 10.04 -13.04
C THR A 155 -4.76 10.46 -11.76
N ILE A 156 -4.73 9.59 -10.75
CA ILE A 156 -3.90 9.75 -9.55
C ILE A 156 -2.88 8.61 -9.46
N VAL A 157 -1.60 8.97 -9.43
CA VAL A 157 -0.46 8.04 -9.49
C VAL A 157 0.61 8.37 -8.47
N GLY A 158 1.47 7.39 -8.19
CA GLY A 158 2.45 7.46 -7.12
C GLY A 158 1.81 7.39 -5.74
N GLY A 159 2.41 8.12 -4.79
CA GLY A 159 1.94 8.19 -3.42
C GLY A 159 2.24 6.95 -2.57
N LYS A 160 2.19 7.15 -1.25
CA LYS A 160 2.44 6.10 -0.27
C LYS A 160 1.14 5.74 0.44
N LEU A 161 1.08 4.52 0.97
CA LEU A 161 0.02 4.17 1.93
C LEU A 161 -0.04 5.17 3.10
N THR A 162 1.07 5.78 3.50
CA THR A 162 1.08 6.80 4.56
C THR A 162 0.41 8.13 4.17
N THR A 163 0.30 8.42 2.87
CA THR A 163 -0.26 9.69 2.35
C THR A 163 -1.65 9.49 1.73
N TYR A 164 -2.20 8.27 1.76
CA TYR A 164 -3.44 7.92 1.05
C TYR A 164 -4.63 8.84 1.37
N ARG A 165 -4.77 9.29 2.63
CA ARG A 165 -5.87 10.18 3.03
C ARG A 165 -5.75 11.56 2.37
N MET A 166 -4.54 12.13 2.34
CA MET A 166 -4.28 13.43 1.70
C MET A 166 -4.45 13.33 0.18
N MET A 167 -4.04 12.20 -0.41
CA MET A 167 -4.29 11.88 -1.81
C MET A 167 -5.79 11.84 -2.12
N ALA A 168 -6.56 11.12 -1.29
CA ALA A 168 -8.00 10.98 -1.43
C ALA A 168 -8.74 12.32 -1.27
N GLU A 169 -8.32 13.15 -0.32
CA GLU A 169 -8.81 14.52 -0.14
C GLU A 169 -8.54 15.36 -1.39
N SER A 170 -7.29 15.40 -1.86
CA SER A 170 -6.89 16.17 -3.05
C SER A 170 -7.65 15.79 -4.31
N ILE A 171 -7.87 14.49 -4.57
CA ILE A 171 -8.64 14.05 -5.75
C ILE A 171 -10.14 14.31 -5.59
N SER A 172 -10.67 14.20 -4.36
CA SER A 172 -12.07 14.46 -4.09
C SER A 172 -12.40 15.94 -4.25
N ASP A 173 -11.55 16.83 -3.75
CA ASP A 173 -11.69 18.29 -3.90
C ASP A 173 -11.66 18.67 -5.38
N HIS A 174 -10.71 18.14 -6.15
CA HIS A 174 -10.62 18.36 -7.58
C HIS A 174 -11.89 17.91 -8.34
N VAL A 175 -12.41 16.73 -8.03
CA VAL A 175 -13.65 16.22 -8.65
C VAL A 175 -14.86 17.04 -8.23
N CYS A 176 -14.92 17.50 -6.97
CA CYS A 176 -15.97 18.38 -6.49
C CYS A 176 -15.99 19.70 -7.28
N ASP A 177 -14.83 20.33 -7.46
CA ASP A 177 -14.68 21.54 -8.25
C ASP A 177 -15.11 21.33 -9.71
N ALA A 178 -14.64 20.25 -10.35
CA ALA A 178 -15.00 19.91 -11.73
C ALA A 178 -16.51 19.68 -11.92
N LEU A 179 -17.20 19.19 -10.89
CA LEU A 179 -18.65 18.95 -10.89
C LEU A 179 -19.47 20.14 -10.39
N GLY A 180 -18.83 21.22 -9.93
CA GLY A 180 -19.49 22.36 -9.31
C GLY A 180 -20.20 22.01 -8.00
N HIS A 181 -19.63 21.08 -7.23
CA HIS A 181 -20.14 20.62 -5.95
C HIS A 181 -19.32 21.20 -4.80
N GLU A 182 -19.98 21.81 -3.83
CA GLU A 182 -19.34 22.32 -2.62
C GLU A 182 -19.47 21.30 -1.49
N ALA A 183 -18.35 20.75 -1.02
CA ALA A 183 -18.26 19.88 0.13
C ALA A 183 -17.03 20.25 0.97
N VAL A 184 -17.09 19.97 2.28
CA VAL A 184 -15.95 20.13 3.18
C VAL A 184 -15.46 18.75 3.56
N CYS A 185 -14.17 18.48 3.35
CA CYS A 185 -13.56 17.22 3.75
C CYS A 185 -13.53 17.11 5.30
N ASP A 186 -14.03 15.99 5.82
CA ASP A 186 -14.03 15.65 7.25
C ASP A 186 -13.19 14.39 7.56
N THR A 187 -12.51 13.83 6.55
CA THR A 187 -11.82 12.53 6.65
C THR A 187 -10.66 12.51 7.64
N ALA A 188 -10.15 13.67 8.04
CA ALA A 188 -9.12 13.79 9.07
C ALA A 188 -9.65 13.45 10.48
N ASP A 189 -10.94 13.70 10.72
CA ASP A 189 -11.60 13.53 12.02
C ASP A 189 -12.56 12.34 12.03
N ALA A 190 -13.06 11.94 10.86
CA ALA A 190 -13.97 10.81 10.72
C ALA A 190 -13.24 9.47 10.99
N PRO A 191 -13.71 8.64 11.94
CA PRO A 191 -13.11 7.33 12.18
C PRO A 191 -13.38 6.38 11.01
N LEU A 192 -12.38 5.57 10.66
CA LEU A 192 -12.60 4.45 9.74
C LEU A 192 -13.57 3.44 10.36
N PRO A 193 -14.38 2.75 9.54
CA PRO A 193 -15.32 1.76 10.04
C PRO A 193 -14.62 0.68 10.88
N GLY A 194 -15.08 0.45 12.11
CA GLY A 194 -14.42 -0.44 13.07
C GLY A 194 -13.60 0.30 14.14
N SER A 195 -13.27 1.58 13.95
CA SER A 195 -12.40 2.35 14.86
C SER A 195 -13.15 3.37 15.73
N GLU A 196 -14.48 3.33 15.76
CA GLU A 196 -15.34 4.35 16.37
C GLU A 196 -15.30 4.31 17.91
N SER A 197 -14.97 3.16 18.51
CA SER A 197 -14.94 2.99 19.97
C SER A 197 -13.81 2.06 20.42
N PRO A 198 -12.62 2.61 20.71
CA PRO A 198 -11.49 1.83 21.23
C PRO A 198 -11.78 1.19 22.61
N ALA A 199 -12.54 1.86 23.46
CA ALA A 199 -12.86 1.40 24.82
C ALA A 199 -13.77 0.16 24.85
N ARG A 200 -14.69 0.06 23.88
CA ARG A 200 -15.63 -1.06 23.77
C ARG A 200 -14.93 -2.41 23.64
N MET A 201 -13.68 -2.43 23.16
CA MET A 201 -12.89 -3.64 23.06
C MET A 201 -12.59 -4.31 24.40
N SER A 202 -12.18 -3.52 25.41
CA SER A 202 -11.88 -4.04 26.74
C SER A 202 -13.17 -4.57 27.39
N ASP A 203 -14.26 -3.85 27.19
CA ASP A 203 -15.57 -4.20 27.74
C ASP A 203 -16.07 -5.54 27.17
N LEU A 204 -15.91 -5.77 25.86
CA LEU A 204 -16.30 -7.03 25.21
C LEU A 204 -15.47 -8.23 25.67
N MET A 205 -14.16 -8.01 25.92
CA MET A 205 -13.29 -9.06 26.46
C MET A 205 -13.74 -9.48 27.86
N ASP A 206 -14.21 -8.55 28.69
CA ASP A 206 -14.76 -8.85 30.00
C ASP A 206 -16.18 -9.44 29.93
N GLU A 207 -17.05 -8.89 29.09
CA GLU A 207 -18.46 -9.31 28.92
C GLU A 207 -18.57 -10.77 28.46
N PHE A 208 -17.77 -11.17 27.47
CA PHE A 208 -17.80 -12.54 26.94
C PHE A 208 -16.81 -13.49 27.66
N GLY A 209 -16.16 -13.05 28.74
CA GLY A 209 -15.16 -13.86 29.47
C GLY A 209 -13.95 -14.23 28.61
N LEU A 210 -13.68 -13.42 27.60
CA LEU A 210 -12.81 -13.66 26.47
C LEU A 210 -11.36 -13.24 26.79
N ARG A 211 -10.72 -13.97 27.71
CA ARG A 211 -9.27 -13.84 28.01
C ARG A 211 -8.37 -14.58 27.01
N SER A 212 -8.96 -15.06 25.92
CA SER A 212 -8.31 -15.90 24.91
C SER A 212 -7.59 -15.07 23.84
N PRO A 213 -6.46 -15.56 23.28
CA PRO A 213 -5.81 -14.96 22.11
C PRO A 213 -6.76 -14.70 20.93
N VAL A 214 -7.86 -15.48 20.83
CA VAL A 214 -8.90 -15.31 19.80
C VAL A 214 -9.57 -13.95 19.93
N ALA A 215 -9.98 -13.55 21.13
CA ALA A 215 -10.70 -12.30 21.34
C ALA A 215 -9.82 -11.09 21.10
N ARG A 216 -8.58 -11.14 21.58
CA ARG A 216 -7.58 -10.10 21.30
C ARG A 216 -7.39 -9.92 19.80
N ARG A 217 -7.28 -11.02 19.04
CA ARG A 217 -7.09 -10.98 17.58
C ARG A 217 -8.34 -10.53 16.83
N SER A 218 -9.52 -10.99 17.23
CA SER A 218 -10.79 -10.52 16.67
C SER A 218 -10.91 -9.02 16.87
N GLY A 219 -10.56 -8.53 18.06
CA GLY A 219 -10.54 -7.12 18.38
C GLY A 219 -9.57 -6.30 17.55
N GLN A 220 -8.31 -6.72 17.46
CA GLN A 220 -7.29 -6.06 16.66
C GLN A 220 -7.64 -5.99 15.16
N ARG A 221 -8.39 -6.97 14.64
CA ARG A 221 -8.73 -7.06 13.22
C ARG A 221 -10.04 -6.38 12.86
N LEU A 222 -11.05 -6.49 13.72
CA LEU A 222 -12.43 -6.08 13.44
C LEU A 222 -12.83 -4.80 14.18
N GLY A 223 -12.13 -4.45 15.26
CA GLY A 223 -12.47 -3.31 16.11
C GLY A 223 -13.91 -3.41 16.63
N SER A 224 -14.68 -2.33 16.54
CA SER A 224 -16.09 -2.25 16.94
C SER A 224 -17.00 -3.24 16.20
N ARG A 225 -16.61 -3.72 15.02
CA ARG A 225 -17.36 -4.72 14.24
C ARG A 225 -17.22 -6.14 14.78
N ALA A 226 -16.40 -6.35 15.81
CA ALA A 226 -16.31 -7.65 16.47
C ALA A 226 -17.68 -8.10 17.01
N ASP A 227 -18.52 -7.16 17.45
CA ASP A 227 -19.87 -7.43 17.95
C ASP A 227 -20.74 -8.11 16.90
N ASP A 228 -20.75 -7.62 15.66
CA ASP A 228 -21.55 -8.16 14.57
C ASP A 228 -21.18 -9.62 14.28
N VAL A 229 -19.89 -9.95 14.42
CA VAL A 229 -19.39 -11.32 14.20
C VAL A 229 -19.68 -12.22 15.40
N LEU A 230 -19.53 -11.71 16.62
CA LEU A 230 -19.70 -12.50 17.85
C LEU A 230 -21.17 -12.70 18.22
N SER A 231 -22.05 -11.75 17.89
CA SER A 231 -23.49 -11.82 18.16
C SER A 231 -24.29 -12.62 17.13
N GLY A 232 -23.67 -12.96 15.99
CA GLY A 232 -24.25 -13.84 14.96
C GLY A 232 -24.13 -15.35 15.24
N VAL A 233 -23.66 -15.74 16.42
CA VAL A 233 -23.50 -17.14 16.88
C VAL A 233 -24.56 -17.50 17.92
#